data_AF-A0A4R1WCP0-F1
#
_entry.id   AF-A0A4R1WCP0-F1
#
_cell.length_a   1.000
_cell.length_b   1.000
_cell.length_c   1.000
_cell.angle_alpha   90.00
_cell.angle_beta   90.00
_cell.angle_gamma   90.00
#
_symmetry.space_group_name_H-M   'P 1'
#
loop_
_entity.id
_entity.type
_entity.pdbx_description
1 polymer ?
#
loop_
_entity_poly.entity_id
_entity_poly.type
_entity_poly.pdbx_seq_one_letter_code
_entity_poly.pdbx_strand_id
1 'polypeptide(L)'
;MGLFSRNSSKDADNVALAAARARLSTEDVDQVRFLITTKKNLFAVKLVHERTGLDLKHAKDLVDEIRLGRYVPPVTDTPVVRRPGANLAERTRALKAAGELHQATALVVSETGMTELEAGLFVGALKSEAQDS
;
A
#
# COMPACT_ATOMS: atom_id res chain seq x y z
N MET A 1 32.04 27.59 17.50
CA MET A 1 30.57 27.42 17.56
C MET A 1 30.24 26.00 17.17
N GLY A 2 29.50 25.28 18.00
CA GLY A 2 29.17 23.87 17.79
C GLY A 2 27.83 23.65 17.08
N LEU A 3 27.50 22.35 16.99
CA LEU A 3 26.22 21.76 16.54
C LEU A 3 26.07 21.96 15.02
N PHE A 4 25.97 20.98 14.12
CA PHE A 4 24.94 19.95 13.99
C PHE A 4 25.49 18.85 13.05
N SER A 5 25.80 17.66 13.56
CA SER A 5 26.01 16.48 12.72
C SER A 5 25.50 15.25 13.45
N ARG A 6 24.18 15.23 13.69
CA ARG A 6 23.49 14.16 14.41
C ARG A 6 22.42 13.46 13.57
N ASN A 7 22.16 13.93 12.35
CA ASN A 7 21.16 13.32 11.48
C ASN A 7 21.71 12.15 10.68
N SER A 8 23.00 12.14 10.33
CA SER A 8 23.59 11.15 9.41
C SER A 8 23.49 9.68 9.87
N SER A 9 23.41 9.44 11.17
CA SER A 9 23.23 8.07 11.71
C SER A 9 21.79 7.59 11.52
N LYS A 10 20.84 8.53 11.66
CA LYS A 10 19.40 8.23 11.68
C LYS A 10 18.88 7.81 10.31
N ASP A 11 19.49 8.31 9.24
CA ASP A 11 19.11 7.95 7.87
C ASP A 11 19.60 6.55 7.51
N ALA A 12 20.82 6.16 7.91
CA ALA A 12 21.31 4.80 7.77
C ALA A 12 20.48 3.79 8.58
N ASP A 13 20.12 4.16 9.80
CA ASP A 13 19.21 3.41 10.65
C ASP A 13 17.83 3.22 9.99
N ASN A 14 17.31 4.26 9.33
CA ASN A 14 16.00 4.25 8.66
C ASN A 14 16.00 3.41 7.38
N VAL A 15 17.11 3.43 6.62
CA VAL A 15 17.29 2.58 5.43
C VAL A 15 17.40 1.10 5.82
N ALA A 16 18.12 0.79 6.91
CA ALA A 16 18.17 -0.57 7.46
C ALA A 16 16.80 -1.06 7.94
N LEU A 17 16.02 -0.18 8.59
CA LEU A 17 14.66 -0.49 9.01
C LEU A 17 13.71 -0.72 7.82
N ALA A 18 13.86 0.05 6.75
CA ALA A 18 13.10 -0.10 5.51
C ALA A 18 13.44 -1.42 4.78
N ALA A 19 14.72 -1.80 4.74
CA ALA A 19 15.14 -3.09 4.19
C ALA A 19 14.66 -4.28 5.04
N ALA A 20 14.67 -4.14 6.37
CA ALA A 20 14.14 -5.14 7.28
C ALA A 20 12.61 -5.29 7.15
N ARG A 21 11.90 -4.17 6.98
CA ARG A 21 10.48 -4.14 6.60
C ARG A 21 10.22 -4.97 5.35
N ALA A 22 11.07 -4.85 4.32
CA ALA A 22 10.93 -5.59 3.06
C ALA A 22 11.20 -7.10 3.18
N ARG A 23 11.88 -7.54 4.25
CA ARG A 23 12.16 -8.96 4.52
C ARG A 23 11.11 -9.63 5.40
N LEU A 24 10.29 -8.86 6.11
CA LEU A 24 9.18 -9.37 6.92
C LEU A 24 7.99 -9.67 6.01
N SER A 25 7.55 -10.93 5.97
CA SER A 25 6.32 -11.29 5.27
C SER A 25 5.09 -10.88 6.09
N THR A 26 3.94 -10.77 5.42
CA THR A 26 2.65 -10.44 6.06
C THR A 26 2.33 -11.38 7.22
N GLU A 27 2.67 -12.67 7.11
CA GLU A 27 2.52 -13.68 8.17
C GLU A 27 3.38 -13.39 9.40
N ASP A 28 4.64 -12.97 9.22
CA ASP A 28 5.52 -12.62 10.34
C ASP A 28 4.99 -11.38 11.08
N VAL A 29 4.45 -10.40 10.35
CA VAL A 29 3.85 -9.19 10.92
C VAL A 29 2.61 -9.52 11.75
N ASP A 30 1.76 -10.43 11.27
CA ASP A 30 0.59 -10.90 12.02
C ASP A 30 1.01 -11.63 13.30
N GLN A 31 2.02 -12.51 13.23
CA GLN A 31 2.59 -13.17 14.40
C GLN A 31 3.16 -12.17 15.43
N VAL A 32 3.89 -11.14 14.97
CA VAL A 32 4.38 -10.07 15.86
C VAL A 32 3.21 -9.35 16.53
N ARG A 33 2.16 -9.02 15.78
CA ARG A 33 0.96 -8.35 16.31
C ARG A 33 0.22 -9.22 17.32
N PHE A 34 0.12 -10.52 17.09
CA PHE A 34 -0.44 -11.48 18.03
C PHE A 34 0.39 -11.54 19.33
N LEU A 35 1.72 -11.58 19.22
CA LEU A 35 2.64 -11.60 20.36
C LEU A 35 2.58 -10.31 21.19
N ILE A 36 2.44 -9.15 20.54
CA ILE A 36 2.21 -7.87 21.21
C ILE A 36 0.88 -7.90 21.98
N THR A 37 -0.18 -8.41 21.35
CA THR A 37 -1.53 -8.52 21.97
C THR A 37 -1.53 -9.47 23.17
N THR A 38 -0.74 -10.54 23.13
CA THR A 38 -0.56 -11.47 24.26
C THR A 38 0.44 -10.98 25.32
N LYS A 39 0.89 -9.70 25.25
CA LYS A 39 1.91 -9.09 26.14
C LYS A 39 3.27 -9.79 26.11
N LYS A 40 3.55 -10.59 25.07
CA LYS A 40 4.80 -11.33 24.87
C LYS A 40 5.82 -10.51 24.07
N ASN A 41 6.10 -9.29 24.51
CA ASN A 41 6.98 -8.35 23.79
C ASN A 41 8.39 -8.90 23.54
N LEU A 42 8.93 -9.69 24.48
CA LEU A 42 10.25 -10.31 24.32
C LEU A 42 10.28 -11.30 23.15
N PHE A 43 9.21 -12.07 22.97
CA PHE A 43 9.08 -13.02 21.86
C PHE A 43 8.89 -12.30 20.52
N ALA A 44 8.15 -11.19 20.51
CA ALA A 44 7.99 -10.35 19.32
C ALA A 44 9.33 -9.79 18.84
N VAL A 45 10.16 -9.24 19.74
CA VAL A 45 11.49 -8.73 19.41
C VAL A 45 12.41 -9.85 18.94
N LYS A 46 12.34 -11.03 19.58
CA LYS A 46 13.12 -12.19 19.17
C LYS A 46 12.75 -12.67 17.76
N LEU A 47 11.46 -12.73 17.43
CA LEU A 47 11.00 -13.12 16.10
C LEU A 47 11.54 -12.15 15.03
N VAL A 48 11.43 -10.85 15.26
CA VAL A 48 11.93 -9.82 14.33
C VAL A 48 13.45 -9.95 14.17
N HIS A 49 14.21 -10.11 15.26
CA HIS A 49 15.66 -10.31 15.22
C HIS A 49 16.06 -11.52 14.36
N GLU A 50 15.44 -12.69 14.60
CA GLU A 50 15.75 -13.92 13.88
C GLU A 50 15.40 -13.85 12.38
N ARG A 51 14.30 -13.15 12.05
CA ARG A 51 13.83 -13.00 10.66
C ARG A 51 14.61 -11.97 9.86
N THR A 52 14.99 -10.86 10.49
CA THR A 52 15.59 -9.71 9.78
C THR A 52 17.10 -9.60 9.96
N GLY A 53 17.67 -10.27 10.96
CA GLY A 53 19.08 -10.14 11.34
C GLY A 53 19.42 -8.78 11.96
N LEU A 54 18.42 -7.96 12.29
CA LEU A 54 18.59 -6.63 12.88
C LEU A 54 19.11 -6.71 14.32
N ASP A 55 19.95 -5.79 14.75
CA ASP A 55 20.34 -5.68 16.16
C ASP A 55 19.12 -5.53 17.09
N LEU A 56 19.26 -5.97 18.35
CA LEU A 56 18.20 -5.92 19.36
C LEU A 56 17.57 -4.53 19.52
N LYS A 57 18.34 -3.46 19.29
CA LYS A 57 17.87 -2.08 19.33
C LYS A 57 16.90 -1.78 18.18
N HIS A 58 17.25 -2.16 16.95
CA HIS A 58 16.40 -1.97 15.77
C HIS A 58 15.18 -2.91 15.78
N ALA A 59 15.35 -4.15 16.24
CA ALA A 59 14.25 -5.09 16.38
C ALA A 59 13.18 -4.57 17.37
N LYS A 60 13.62 -3.97 18.49
CA LYS A 60 12.71 -3.34 19.45
C LYS A 60 12.00 -2.12 18.86
N ASP A 61 12.71 -1.27 18.15
CA ASP A 61 12.15 -0.09 17.50
C ASP A 61 11.05 -0.47 16.50
N LEU A 62 11.31 -1.50 15.68
CA LEU A 62 10.36 -2.03 14.70
C LEU A 62 9.10 -2.62 15.37
N VAL A 63 9.26 -3.37 16.48
CA VAL A 63 8.13 -3.88 17.28
C VAL A 63 7.30 -2.75 17.88
N ASP A 64 7.95 -1.66 18.32
CA ASP A 64 7.26 -0.48 18.83
C ASP A 64 6.48 0.24 17.72
N GLU A 65 7.03 0.36 16.51
CA GLU A 65 6.32 0.89 15.35
C GLU A 65 5.10 0.04 14.94
N ILE A 66 5.20 -1.29 15.03
CA ILE A 66 4.07 -2.21 14.81
C ILE A 66 3.00 -2.00 15.88
N ARG A 67 3.41 -1.87 17.14
CA ARG A 67 2.51 -1.63 18.27
C ARG A 67 1.79 -0.29 18.16
N LEU A 68 2.48 0.75 17.72
CA LEU A 68 1.94 2.10 17.52
C LEU A 68 1.08 2.22 16.24
N GLY A 69 1.00 1.15 15.42
CA GLY A 69 0.25 1.16 14.17
C GLY A 69 0.86 2.04 13.08
N ARG A 70 2.11 2.47 13.23
CA ARG A 70 2.86 3.21 12.19
C ARG A 70 3.53 2.28 11.19
N TYR A 71 3.62 1.00 11.51
CA TYR A 71 4.16 0.01 10.58
C TYR A 71 3.18 -0.23 9.42
N VAL A 72 3.58 0.24 8.24
CA VAL A 72 2.99 -0.17 6.96
C VAL A 72 3.87 -1.29 6.42
N PRO A 73 3.40 -2.55 6.35
CA PRO A 73 4.15 -3.60 5.67
C PRO A 73 4.39 -3.16 4.23
N PRO A 74 5.62 -3.31 3.69
CA PRO A 74 5.82 -3.22 2.26
C PRO A 74 5.00 -4.33 1.64
N VAL A 75 3.90 -3.95 1.00
CA VAL A 75 3.03 -4.84 0.25
C VAL A 75 3.78 -5.35 -0.98
N THR A 76 4.70 -6.29 -0.79
CA THR A 76 5.39 -6.94 -1.92
C THR A 76 4.56 -8.10 -2.50
N ASP A 77 3.63 -8.68 -1.74
CA ASP A 77 2.84 -9.83 -2.20
C ASP A 77 1.37 -9.82 -1.78
N THR A 78 0.78 -8.66 -1.51
CA THR A 78 -0.63 -8.57 -1.91
C THR A 78 -0.58 -8.41 -3.42
N PRO A 79 -1.06 -9.38 -4.24
CA PRO A 79 -1.74 -8.94 -5.44
C PRO A 79 -2.64 -7.85 -4.93
N VAL A 80 -2.40 -6.63 -5.39
CA VAL A 80 -3.39 -5.59 -5.22
C VAL A 80 -4.58 -6.24 -5.90
N VAL A 81 -5.45 -6.87 -5.11
CA VAL A 81 -6.86 -6.99 -5.40
C VAL A 81 -7.24 -5.53 -5.40
N ARG A 82 -6.88 -4.85 -6.50
CA ARG A 82 -7.61 -3.73 -7.03
C ARG A 82 -8.94 -4.40 -7.08
N ARG A 83 -9.78 -4.11 -6.08
CA ARG A 83 -11.20 -4.41 -6.20
C ARG A 83 -11.50 -4.01 -7.64
N PRO A 84 -11.91 -4.95 -8.51
CA PRO A 84 -12.33 -4.57 -9.83
C PRO A 84 -13.36 -3.45 -9.62
N GLY A 85 -12.97 -2.22 -9.96
CA GLY A 85 -13.71 -0.99 -9.68
C GLY A 85 -12.89 0.17 -9.11
N ALA A 86 -11.56 0.07 -8.95
CA ALA A 86 -10.77 1.19 -8.42
C ALA A 86 -10.32 2.22 -9.47
N ASN A 87 -10.30 1.86 -10.76
CA ASN A 87 -9.87 2.78 -11.81
C ASN A 87 -11.08 3.40 -12.53
N LEU A 88 -11.02 4.70 -12.84
CA LEU A 88 -12.04 5.44 -13.60
C LEU A 88 -12.50 4.66 -14.84
N ALA A 89 -11.55 4.15 -15.64
CA ALA A 89 -11.84 3.37 -16.84
C ALA A 89 -12.69 2.12 -16.57
N GLU A 90 -12.49 1.45 -15.43
CA GLU A 90 -13.26 0.27 -15.07
C GLU A 90 -14.68 0.61 -14.61
N ARG A 91 -14.83 1.70 -13.85
CA ARG A 91 -16.14 2.24 -13.44
C ARG A 91 -16.93 2.73 -14.65
N THR A 92 -16.29 3.46 -15.54
CA THR A 92 -16.87 3.93 -16.81
C THR A 92 -17.27 2.75 -17.69
N ARG A 93 -16.48 1.67 -17.73
CA ARG A 93 -16.83 0.43 -18.46
C ARG A 93 -18.03 -0.29 -17.85
N ALA A 94 -18.12 -0.39 -16.53
CA ALA A 94 -19.25 -1.02 -15.85
C ALA A 94 -20.56 -0.25 -16.10
N LEU A 95 -20.52 1.09 -16.04
CA LEU A 95 -21.67 1.94 -16.36
C LEU A 95 -22.07 1.84 -17.83
N LYS A 96 -21.10 1.79 -18.74
CA LYS A 96 -21.34 1.54 -20.18
C LYS A 96 -21.98 0.17 -20.42
N ALA A 97 -21.53 -0.88 -19.74
CA ALA A 97 -22.09 -2.23 -19.84
C ALA A 97 -23.51 -2.32 -19.27
N ALA A 98 -23.84 -1.50 -18.27
CA ALA A 98 -25.18 -1.37 -17.71
C ALA A 98 -26.13 -0.50 -18.55
N GLY A 99 -25.66 0.10 -19.66
CA GLY A 99 -26.44 1.01 -20.49
C GLY A 99 -26.54 2.45 -19.97
N GLU A 100 -25.91 2.74 -18.83
CA GLU A 100 -25.95 4.03 -18.15
C GLU A 100 -24.89 4.99 -18.71
N LEU A 101 -24.96 5.27 -20.02
CA LEU A 101 -24.01 6.14 -20.72
C LEU A 101 -23.96 7.56 -20.13
N HIS A 102 -25.11 8.08 -19.70
CA HIS A 102 -25.19 9.41 -19.09
C HIS A 102 -24.42 9.47 -17.76
N GLN A 103 -24.55 8.44 -16.92
CA GLN A 103 -23.79 8.34 -15.66
C GLN A 103 -22.29 8.11 -15.90
N ALA A 104 -21.94 7.35 -16.94
CA ALA A 104 -20.55 7.12 -17.33
C ALA A 104 -19.85 8.43 -17.73
N THR A 105 -20.52 9.27 -18.52
CA THR A 105 -20.02 10.59 -18.92
C THR A 105 -19.91 11.52 -17.71
N ALA A 106 -20.94 11.61 -16.88
CA ALA A 106 -20.94 12.46 -15.69
C ALA A 106 -19.79 12.11 -14.72
N LEU A 107 -19.52 10.81 -14.52
CA LEU A 107 -18.42 10.34 -13.68
C LEU A 107 -17.06 10.81 -14.20
N VAL A 108 -16.83 10.74 -15.51
CA VAL A 108 -15.58 11.18 -16.14
C VAL A 108 -15.43 12.69 -16.03
N VAL A 109 -16.49 13.45 -16.28
CA VAL A 109 -16.51 14.92 -16.15
C VAL A 109 -16.15 15.34 -14.72
N SER A 110 -16.80 14.74 -13.70
CA SER A 110 -16.55 15.09 -12.31
C SER A 110 -15.13 14.77 -11.83
N GLU A 111 -14.56 13.64 -12.25
CA GLU A 111 -13.28 13.18 -11.72
C GLU A 111 -12.06 13.74 -12.49
N THR A 112 -12.23 14.10 -13.76
CA THR A 112 -11.12 14.57 -14.62
C THR A 112 -11.20 16.05 -14.96
N GLY A 113 -12.36 16.69 -14.74
CA GLY A 113 -12.64 18.05 -15.20
C GLY A 113 -12.83 18.16 -16.73
N MET A 114 -12.90 17.04 -17.45
CA MET A 114 -13.20 17.01 -18.89
C MET A 114 -14.60 17.57 -19.17
N THR A 115 -14.79 18.17 -20.35
CA THR A 115 -16.13 18.57 -20.80
C THR A 115 -16.97 17.35 -21.21
N GLU A 116 -18.30 17.46 -21.23
CA GLU A 116 -19.20 16.37 -21.63
C GLU A 116 -18.85 15.77 -23.00
N LEU A 117 -18.33 16.58 -23.91
CA LEU A 117 -17.93 16.18 -25.26
C LEU A 117 -16.66 15.31 -25.21
N GLU A 118 -15.65 15.71 -24.43
CA GLU A 118 -14.42 14.92 -24.23
C GLU A 118 -14.68 13.64 -23.44
N ALA A 119 -15.54 13.71 -22.42
CA ALA A 119 -15.97 12.55 -21.65
C ALA A 119 -16.76 11.54 -22.53
N GLY A 120 -17.61 12.02 -23.43
CA GLY A 120 -18.29 11.18 -24.41
C GLY A 120 -17.32 10.47 -25.35
N LEU A 121 -16.26 11.16 -25.79
CA LEU A 121 -15.18 10.56 -26.59
C LEU A 121 -14.39 9.53 -25.79
N PHE A 122 -14.11 9.79 -24.50
CA PHE A 122 -13.45 8.84 -23.62
C PHE A 122 -14.29 7.55 -23.44
N VAL A 123 -15.58 7.68 -23.13
CA VAL A 123 -16.52 6.54 -23.02
C VAL A 123 -16.65 5.78 -24.34
N GLY A 124 -16.65 6.50 -25.46
CA GLY A 124 -16.64 5.93 -26.81
C GLY A 124 -15.36 5.16 -27.14
N ALA A 125 -14.21 5.73 -26.76
CA ALA A 125 -12.86 5.18 -26.98
C ALA A 125 -12.52 4.00 -26.07
N LEU A 126 -13.21 3.83 -24.94
CA LEU A 126 -13.21 2.60 -24.14
C LEU A 126 -13.87 1.47 -24.95
N LYS A 127 -13.13 0.94 -25.92
CA LYS A 127 -13.51 -0.15 -26.81
C LYS A 127 -13.51 -1.44 -26.02
N SER A 128 -14.56 -2.27 -26.19
CA SER A 128 -14.58 -3.65 -25.73
C SER A 128 -13.45 -4.42 -26.43
N GLU A 129 -12.29 -4.54 -25.79
CA GLU A 129 -11.19 -5.44 -26.21
C GLU A 129 -11.55 -6.92 -25.95
N ALA A 130 -12.80 -7.31 -26.24
CA ALA A 130 -13.33 -8.65 -26.03
C ALA A 130 -14.26 -9.09 -27.16
N GLN A 131 -14.02 -8.63 -28.39
CA GLN A 131 -14.65 -9.20 -29.57
C GLN A 131 -13.57 -9.47 -30.62
N ASP A 132 -12.81 -10.51 -30.32
CA ASP A 132 -12.05 -11.29 -31.29
C ASP A 132 -13.04 -12.14 -32.10
N SER A 133 -13.13 -11.89 -33.42
CA SER A 133 -13.52 -12.82 -34.49
C SER A 133 -13.37 -12.13 -35.84
#